data_AF-A0A932ATU9-F1
#
_entry.id   AF-A0A932ATU9-F1
#
_cell.length_a   1.000
_cell.length_b   1.000
_cell.length_c   1.000
_cell.angle_alpha   90.00
_cell.angle_beta   90.00
_cell.angle_gamma   90.00
#
_symmetry.space_group_name_H-M   'P 1'
#
loop_
_entity.id
_entity.type
_entity.pdbx_description
1 polymer ?
#
loop_
_entity_poly.entity_id
_entity_poly.type
_entity_poly.pdbx_seq_one_letter_code
_entity_poly.pdbx_strand_id
1 'polypeptide(L)'
;MRDTHLIAACAAMLIAGLLPAAAQNQPRGAPQPAAARPYKPVVITPATPLTDAAFDAMRKQLGEVARRKDRAALARLVVAQGLFWRRENRDTADKRKSGVDNLAAALGLNNKDAVGWDMLAGYAGDSSAAPSTEHKGAFCAPADPAFNRKDFDELIKATQSDPSEWGYPVSAGIEVHAGPQANAPVIDTLGLAFVRVMPEPTPTSAAYVRIVTPSGRAGYVSVDAIAPVGNDQLCYVKDGDAWKIGGYIGGGEPQ
;
A
#
# COMPACT_ATOMS: atom_id res chain seq x y z
N MET A 1 -8.55 50.30 -63.00
CA MET A 1 -8.06 49.31 -63.98
C MET A 1 -8.04 47.98 -63.23
N ARG A 2 -8.94 47.02 -63.52
CA ARG A 2 -8.85 46.05 -64.64
C ARG A 2 -7.49 45.33 -64.53
N ASP A 3 -7.41 44.04 -64.21
CA ASP A 3 -7.95 42.91 -64.97
C ASP A 3 -7.74 41.59 -64.17
N THR A 4 -8.80 40.81 -63.90
CA THR A 4 -9.26 39.57 -64.58
C THR A 4 -8.37 38.33 -64.31
N HIS A 5 -8.84 37.38 -63.48
CA HIS A 5 -9.61 36.16 -63.77
C HIS A 5 -8.72 34.91 -63.90
N LEU A 6 -9.00 33.88 -63.09
CA LEU A 6 -9.13 32.50 -63.57
C LEU A 6 -9.89 31.64 -62.56
N ILE A 7 -11.10 31.28 -62.97
CA ILE A 7 -11.96 30.26 -62.38
C ILE A 7 -11.44 28.90 -62.88
N ALA A 8 -11.23 27.95 -61.97
CA ALA A 8 -11.16 26.53 -62.31
C ALA A 8 -12.19 25.80 -61.44
N ALA A 9 -13.32 25.47 -62.06
CA ALA A 9 -14.32 24.57 -61.51
C ALA A 9 -13.83 23.12 -61.65
N CYS A 10 -13.90 22.35 -60.58
CA CYS A 10 -13.92 20.89 -60.64
C CYS A 10 -15.04 20.41 -59.74
N ALA A 11 -16.13 19.98 -60.39
CA ALA A 11 -17.19 19.21 -59.77
C ALA A 11 -16.69 17.78 -59.52
N ALA A 12 -16.94 17.24 -58.33
CA ALA A 12 -16.85 15.80 -58.08
C ALA A 12 -17.83 15.36 -56.98
N MET A 13 -18.94 14.77 -57.46
CA MET A 13 -19.64 13.59 -56.94
C MET A 13 -20.00 13.51 -55.44
N LEU A 14 -21.29 13.73 -55.17
CA LEU A 14 -22.01 13.20 -54.01
C LEU A 14 -22.06 11.67 -54.09
N ILE A 15 -21.24 10.97 -53.30
CA ILE A 15 -21.40 9.54 -53.04
C ILE A 15 -22.21 9.41 -51.75
N ALA A 16 -23.49 9.08 -51.90
CA ALA A 16 -24.34 8.61 -50.82
C ALA A 16 -23.90 7.20 -50.39
N GLY A 17 -22.93 7.14 -49.49
CA GLY A 17 -22.51 5.92 -48.80
C GLY A 17 -23.22 5.80 -47.46
N LEU A 18 -24.21 4.91 -47.37
CA LEU A 18 -24.70 4.34 -46.11
C LEU A 18 -23.57 3.48 -45.52
N LEU A 19 -22.72 4.07 -44.68
CA LEU A 19 -21.84 3.33 -43.79
C LEU A 19 -22.55 3.19 -42.44
N PRO A 20 -22.63 1.97 -41.86
CA PRO A 20 -23.12 1.82 -40.50
C PRO A 20 -22.19 2.61 -39.58
N ALA A 21 -22.77 3.53 -38.81
CA ALA A 21 -22.07 4.23 -37.75
C ALA A 21 -21.45 3.18 -36.82
N ALA A 22 -20.13 3.03 -36.88
CA ALA A 22 -19.39 2.32 -35.86
C ALA A 22 -19.69 3.01 -34.54
N ALA A 23 -20.49 2.35 -33.70
CA ALA A 23 -20.70 2.76 -32.32
C ALA A 23 -19.31 2.89 -31.70
N GLN A 24 -18.88 4.13 -31.47
CA GLN A 24 -17.71 4.40 -30.66
C GLN A 24 -18.02 3.83 -29.28
N ASN A 25 -17.45 2.66 -28.98
CA ASN A 25 -17.27 2.18 -27.63
C ASN A 25 -16.44 3.24 -26.91
N GLN A 26 -17.10 4.25 -26.35
CA GLN A 26 -16.50 5.06 -25.30
C GLN A 26 -16.07 4.08 -24.21
N PRO A 27 -14.80 4.12 -23.78
CA PRO A 27 -14.39 3.38 -22.59
C PRO A 27 -15.37 3.75 -21.49
N ARG A 28 -16.09 2.75 -20.96
CA ARG A 28 -16.89 2.94 -19.74
C ARG A 28 -15.94 3.55 -18.72
N GLY A 29 -16.18 4.80 -18.34
CA GLY A 29 -15.38 5.49 -17.34
C GLY A 29 -15.24 4.59 -16.12
N ALA A 30 -14.03 4.55 -15.56
CA ALA A 30 -13.80 3.87 -14.30
C ALA A 30 -14.89 4.28 -13.30
N PRO A 31 -15.42 3.36 -12.47
CA PRO A 31 -16.43 3.68 -11.48
C PRO A 31 -16.02 4.94 -10.71
N GLN A 32 -16.84 5.99 -10.76
CA GLN A 32 -16.57 7.19 -9.98
C GLN A 32 -16.59 6.80 -8.49
N PRO A 33 -15.56 7.16 -7.71
CA PRO A 33 -15.55 6.93 -6.28
C PRO A 33 -16.81 7.53 -5.64
N ALA A 34 -17.47 6.78 -4.76
CA ALA A 34 -18.69 7.24 -4.11
C ALA A 34 -18.45 8.58 -3.38
N ALA A 35 -19.40 9.52 -3.51
CA ALA A 35 -19.25 10.88 -3.00
C ALA A 35 -18.89 10.91 -1.50
N ALA A 36 -17.98 11.82 -1.13
CA ALA A 36 -17.56 12.04 0.25
C ALA A 36 -18.76 12.46 1.12
N ARG A 37 -19.19 11.57 2.03
CA ARG A 37 -20.23 11.83 3.03
C ARG A 37 -19.63 11.61 4.43
N PRO A 38 -20.12 12.33 5.46
CA PRO A 38 -19.76 12.02 6.84
C PRO A 38 -20.11 10.57 7.20
N TYR A 39 -19.31 9.97 8.07
CA TYR A 39 -19.50 8.58 8.52
C TYR A 39 -19.21 8.44 10.01
N LYS A 40 -19.76 7.39 10.64
CA LYS A 40 -19.45 7.04 12.03
C LYS A 40 -17.96 6.66 12.11
N PRO A 41 -17.12 7.36 12.90
CA PRO A 41 -15.73 6.99 13.06
C PRO A 41 -15.59 5.57 13.64
N VAL A 42 -14.70 4.77 13.04
CA VAL A 42 -14.27 3.50 13.60
C VAL A 42 -12.89 3.71 14.20
N VAL A 43 -12.84 3.73 15.53
CA VAL A 43 -11.62 4.01 16.30
C VAL A 43 -10.66 2.83 16.21
N ILE A 44 -9.38 3.15 16.04
CA ILE A 44 -8.28 2.20 16.07
C ILE A 44 -7.47 2.36 17.35
N THR A 45 -6.89 1.26 17.82
CA THR A 45 -5.85 1.26 18.86
C THR A 45 -4.53 0.88 18.20
N PRO A 46 -3.52 1.76 18.20
CA PRO A 46 -2.23 1.47 17.59
C PRO A 46 -1.61 0.19 18.14
N ALA A 47 -0.89 -0.54 17.29
CA ALA A 47 -0.14 -1.70 17.74
C ALA A 47 0.95 -1.28 18.72
N THR A 48 1.16 -2.09 19.76
CA THR A 48 2.18 -1.85 20.76
C THR A 48 3.49 -2.57 20.39
N PRO A 49 4.65 -2.04 20.84
CA PRO A 49 5.91 -2.74 20.67
C PRO A 49 5.89 -4.15 21.28
N LEU A 50 6.49 -5.13 20.59
CA LEU A 50 6.72 -6.45 21.17
C LEU A 50 7.84 -6.35 22.22
N THR A 51 7.48 -6.52 23.49
CA THR A 51 8.44 -6.43 24.60
C THR A 51 9.24 -7.72 24.73
N ASP A 52 10.28 -7.88 23.91
CA ASP A 52 11.24 -8.99 23.96
C ASP A 52 12.64 -8.45 23.56
N ALA A 53 13.60 -8.49 24.50
CA ALA A 53 14.93 -7.92 24.28
C ALA A 53 15.72 -8.62 23.15
N ALA A 54 15.50 -9.92 22.95
CA ALA A 54 16.14 -10.67 21.86
C ALA A 54 15.52 -10.29 20.51
N PHE A 55 14.21 -9.99 20.48
CA PHE A 55 13.55 -9.47 19.28
C PHE A 55 14.12 -8.10 18.90
N ASP A 56 14.24 -7.19 19.87
CA ASP A 56 14.85 -5.88 19.65
C ASP A 56 16.30 -5.97 19.15
N ALA A 57 17.10 -6.88 19.70
CA ALA A 57 18.46 -7.12 19.24
C ALA A 57 18.49 -7.62 17.79
N MET A 58 17.61 -8.58 17.44
CA MET A 58 17.48 -9.10 16.08
C MET A 58 17.07 -8.00 15.09
N ARG A 59 16.08 -7.16 15.43
CA ARG A 59 15.65 -6.03 14.58
C ARG A 59 16.78 -5.04 14.33
N LYS A 60 17.53 -4.67 15.36
CA LYS A 60 18.71 -3.80 15.20
C LYS A 60 19.76 -4.43 14.28
N GLN A 61 20.01 -5.72 14.43
CA GLN A 61 20.90 -6.45 13.53
C GLN A 61 20.37 -6.46 12.09
N LEU A 62 19.07 -6.66 11.89
CA LEU A 62 18.43 -6.60 10.57
C LEU A 62 18.59 -5.21 9.93
N GLY A 63 18.42 -4.13 10.70
CA GLY A 63 18.63 -2.77 10.21
C GLY A 63 20.07 -2.53 9.74
N GLU A 64 21.06 -3.02 10.48
CA GLU A 64 22.46 -2.95 10.08
C GLU A 64 22.76 -3.78 8.83
N VAL A 65 22.18 -4.98 8.73
CA VAL A 65 22.29 -5.84 7.55
C VAL A 65 21.67 -5.18 6.32
N ALA A 66 20.49 -4.58 6.46
CA ALA A 66 19.79 -3.87 5.40
C ALA A 66 20.60 -2.66 4.91
N ARG A 67 21.10 -1.84 5.84
CA ARG A 67 21.95 -0.67 5.55
C ARG A 67 23.23 -1.05 4.81
N ARG A 68 23.84 -2.18 5.16
CA ARG A 68 25.05 -2.71 4.50
C ARG A 68 24.75 -3.50 3.22
N LYS A 69 23.47 -3.81 2.97
CA LYS A 69 23.01 -4.62 1.84
C LYS A 69 23.73 -5.97 1.83
N ASP A 70 23.88 -6.56 3.02
CA ASP A 70 24.68 -7.76 3.27
C ASP A 70 23.82 -9.02 3.22
N ARG A 71 23.73 -9.61 2.03
CA ARG A 71 22.97 -10.84 1.80
C ARG A 71 23.48 -12.04 2.63
N ALA A 72 24.78 -12.11 2.89
CA ALA A 72 25.35 -13.23 3.65
C ALA A 72 25.00 -13.13 5.13
N ALA A 73 25.01 -11.91 5.69
CA ALA A 73 24.52 -11.66 7.04
C ALA A 73 23.00 -11.82 7.14
N LEU A 74 22.24 -11.39 6.12
CA LEU A 74 20.80 -11.61 6.05
C LEU A 74 20.46 -13.10 6.12
N ALA A 75 21.20 -13.96 5.41
CA ALA A 75 20.97 -15.41 5.43
C ALA A 75 21.05 -16.02 6.83
N ARG A 76 21.77 -15.40 7.78
CA ARG A 76 21.87 -15.87 9.17
C ARG A 76 20.67 -15.45 10.03
N LEU A 77 19.96 -14.40 9.61
CA LEU A 77 18.75 -13.89 10.25
C LEU A 77 17.48 -14.56 9.74
N VAL A 78 17.56 -15.31 8.64
CA VAL A 78 16.42 -16.01 8.04
C VAL A 78 16.46 -17.49 8.44
N VAL A 79 15.30 -18.10 8.61
CA VAL A 79 15.23 -19.58 8.75
C VAL A 79 15.90 -20.25 7.56
N ALA A 80 16.64 -21.34 7.80
CA ALA A 80 17.42 -21.98 6.73
C ALA A 80 16.52 -22.51 5.60
N GLN A 81 15.38 -23.10 5.97
CA GLN A 81 14.34 -23.62 5.09
C GLN A 81 12.96 -23.38 5.70
N GLY A 82 11.90 -23.56 4.91
CA GLY A 82 10.52 -23.46 5.38
C GLY A 82 10.04 -22.02 5.57
N LEU A 83 10.73 -21.05 4.97
CA LEU A 83 10.20 -19.68 4.88
C LEU A 83 8.88 -19.71 4.11
N PHE A 84 7.82 -19.15 4.70
CA PHE A 84 6.56 -18.97 3.98
C PHE A 84 6.55 -17.61 3.28
N TRP A 85 5.89 -17.55 2.13
CA TRP A 85 5.64 -16.30 1.43
C TRP A 85 4.19 -16.25 0.98
N ARG A 86 3.35 -15.59 1.78
CA ARG A 86 1.93 -15.49 1.49
C ARG A 86 1.64 -14.31 0.57
N ARG A 87 1.08 -14.61 -0.60
CA ARG A 87 0.44 -13.64 -1.48
C ARG A 87 -1.04 -13.95 -1.55
N GLU A 88 -1.87 -12.95 -1.25
CA GLU A 88 -3.32 -13.14 -1.15
C GLU A 88 -3.63 -14.36 -0.25
N ASN A 89 -4.15 -15.44 -0.84
CA ASN A 89 -4.56 -16.66 -0.13
C ASN A 89 -3.64 -17.87 -0.41
N ARG A 90 -2.42 -17.67 -0.95
CA ARG A 90 -1.51 -18.78 -1.29
C ARG A 90 -0.08 -18.54 -0.81
N ASP A 91 0.53 -19.63 -0.35
CA ASP A 91 1.97 -19.67 -0.13
C ASP A 91 2.69 -19.86 -1.48
N THR A 92 3.54 -18.89 -1.81
CA THR A 92 4.29 -18.77 -3.06
C THR A 92 5.78 -19.10 -2.85
N ALA A 93 6.19 -19.46 -1.63
CA ALA A 93 7.56 -19.87 -1.37
C ALA A 93 7.90 -21.18 -2.11
N ASP A 94 9.03 -21.19 -2.81
CA ASP A 94 9.58 -22.39 -3.41
C ASP A 94 10.23 -23.25 -2.31
N LYS A 95 9.61 -24.39 -2.01
CA LYS A 95 10.06 -25.33 -0.97
C LYS A 95 11.44 -25.93 -1.24
N ARG A 96 11.98 -25.80 -2.46
CA ARG A 96 13.32 -26.26 -2.84
C ARG A 96 14.39 -25.20 -2.63
N LYS A 97 14.00 -23.94 -2.43
CA LYS A 97 14.92 -22.82 -2.21
C LYS A 97 15.18 -22.61 -0.72
N SER A 98 16.33 -22.01 -0.41
CA SER A 98 16.62 -21.59 0.96
C SER A 98 15.66 -20.48 1.40
N GLY A 99 15.54 -20.25 2.71
CA GLY A 99 14.70 -19.16 3.23
C GLY A 99 15.15 -17.79 2.70
N VAL A 100 16.46 -17.53 2.66
CA VAL A 100 16.99 -16.26 2.14
C VAL A 100 16.77 -16.08 0.65
N ASP A 101 16.77 -17.16 -0.14
CA ASP A 101 16.45 -17.08 -1.57
C ASP A 101 14.97 -16.75 -1.80
N ASN A 102 14.08 -17.36 -1.00
CA ASN A 102 12.65 -17.03 -1.05
C ASN A 102 12.37 -15.60 -0.60
N LEU A 103 13.00 -15.14 0.50
CA LEU A 103 12.87 -13.76 0.96
C LEU A 103 13.43 -12.77 -0.06
N ALA A 104 14.57 -13.08 -0.68
CA ALA A 104 15.15 -12.26 -1.72
C ALA A 104 14.24 -12.14 -2.94
N ALA A 105 13.58 -13.22 -3.34
CA ALA A 105 12.56 -13.18 -4.39
C ALA A 105 11.33 -12.37 -3.98
N ALA A 106 10.91 -12.46 -2.71
CA ALA A 106 9.75 -11.73 -2.21
C ALA A 106 9.94 -10.22 -2.19
N LEU A 107 11.10 -9.77 -1.74
CA LEU A 107 11.42 -8.35 -1.58
C LEU A 107 12.23 -7.78 -2.75
N GLY A 108 12.57 -8.59 -3.76
CA GLY A 108 13.39 -8.15 -4.89
C GLY A 108 14.84 -7.83 -4.53
N LEU A 109 15.48 -8.56 -3.60
CA LEU A 109 16.85 -8.31 -3.08
C LEU A 109 17.96 -8.78 -4.03
N ASN A 110 17.72 -8.73 -5.35
CA ASN A 110 18.54 -9.38 -6.37
C ASN A 110 19.89 -8.68 -6.59
N ASN A 111 20.01 -7.41 -6.18
CA ASN A 111 21.26 -6.66 -6.20
C ASN A 111 21.28 -5.62 -5.08
N LYS A 112 22.40 -4.90 -4.94
CA LYS A 112 22.58 -3.89 -3.87
C LYS A 112 21.75 -2.64 -4.09
N ASP A 113 21.32 -2.32 -5.30
CA ASP A 113 20.57 -1.10 -5.60
C ASP A 113 19.05 -1.32 -5.57
N ALA A 114 18.62 -2.53 -5.22
CA ALA A 114 17.22 -2.88 -5.11
C ALA A 114 16.53 -2.17 -3.93
N VAL A 115 15.32 -1.65 -4.21
CA VAL A 115 14.43 -0.99 -3.24
C VAL A 115 14.05 -1.89 -2.06
N GLY A 116 14.13 -3.21 -2.23
CA GLY A 116 13.83 -4.17 -1.15
C GLY A 116 14.75 -4.04 0.07
N TRP A 117 15.95 -3.49 -0.09
CA TRP A 117 16.82 -3.20 1.06
C TRP A 117 16.28 -2.09 1.94
N ASP A 118 15.67 -1.06 1.35
CA ASP A 118 15.03 0.01 2.09
C ASP A 118 13.75 -0.49 2.77
N MET A 119 13.01 -1.41 2.12
CA MET A 119 11.88 -2.11 2.76
C MET A 119 12.32 -2.91 3.99
N LEU A 120 13.42 -3.68 3.89
CA LEU A 120 13.98 -4.40 5.05
C LEU A 120 14.40 -3.45 6.19
N ALA A 121 14.97 -2.29 5.85
CA ALA A 121 15.31 -1.27 6.83
C ALA A 121 14.05 -0.70 7.51
N GLY A 122 12.97 -0.49 6.75
CA GLY A 122 11.66 -0.11 7.27
C GLY A 122 11.11 -1.13 8.26
N TYR A 123 11.10 -2.42 7.89
CA TYR A 123 10.67 -3.51 8.79
C TYR A 123 11.53 -3.60 10.06
N ALA A 124 12.85 -3.42 9.94
CA ALA A 124 13.73 -3.39 11.11
C ALA A 124 13.44 -2.20 12.05
N GLY A 125 12.96 -1.07 11.51
CA GLY A 125 12.59 0.11 12.28
C GLY A 125 11.31 -0.09 13.10
N ASP A 126 10.37 -0.91 12.61
CA ASP A 126 9.10 -1.15 13.28
C ASP A 126 9.27 -2.06 14.50
N SER A 127 8.78 -1.60 15.66
CA SER A 127 8.90 -2.33 16.93
C SER A 127 7.67 -3.13 17.31
N SER A 128 6.57 -2.92 16.59
CA SER A 128 5.34 -3.66 16.80
C SER A 128 5.47 -5.06 16.21
N ALA A 129 4.89 -6.05 16.88
CA ALA A 129 4.68 -7.36 16.27
C ALA A 129 3.52 -8.05 16.97
N ALA A 130 2.68 -8.73 16.20
CA ALA A 130 1.53 -9.47 16.71
C ALA A 130 1.56 -10.92 16.20
N PRO A 131 1.01 -11.89 16.96
CA PRO A 131 0.88 -13.25 16.48
C PRO A 131 0.15 -13.31 15.14
N SER A 132 0.68 -14.07 14.19
CA SER A 132 0.00 -14.33 12.93
C SER A 132 -1.25 -15.17 13.18
N THR A 133 -2.38 -14.74 12.62
CA THR A 133 -3.64 -15.49 12.68
C THR A 133 -3.60 -16.77 11.84
N GLU A 134 -2.70 -16.84 10.85
CA GLU A 134 -2.64 -17.93 9.89
C GLU A 134 -1.39 -18.81 10.03
N HIS A 135 -0.32 -18.31 10.67
CA HIS A 135 0.94 -19.05 10.87
C HIS A 135 1.27 -19.21 12.34
N LYS A 136 0.98 -20.39 12.89
CA LYS A 136 1.19 -20.69 14.31
C LYS A 136 2.65 -20.46 14.73
N GLY A 137 2.85 -19.64 15.75
CA GLY A 137 4.18 -19.34 16.31
C GLY A 137 4.94 -18.24 15.58
N ALA A 138 4.42 -17.72 14.47
CA ALA A 138 4.96 -16.53 13.82
C ALA A 138 4.39 -15.25 14.44
N PHE A 139 5.22 -14.23 14.54
CA PHE A 139 4.85 -12.85 14.89
C PHE A 139 5.17 -11.95 13.71
N CYS A 140 4.23 -11.16 13.23
CA CYS A 140 4.39 -10.35 12.02
C CYS A 140 4.42 -8.86 12.35
N ALA A 141 5.28 -8.12 11.64
CA ALA A 141 5.48 -6.69 11.78
C ALA A 141 5.48 -6.00 10.40
N PRO A 142 4.99 -4.76 10.28
CA PRO A 142 4.27 -4.00 11.30
C PRO A 142 2.98 -4.70 11.71
N ALA A 143 2.64 -4.67 12.99
CA ALA A 143 1.38 -5.21 13.44
C ALA A 143 0.24 -4.24 13.08
N ASP A 144 -0.87 -4.79 12.59
CA ASP A 144 -2.06 -4.00 12.34
C ASP A 144 -2.65 -3.46 13.65
N PRO A 145 -3.31 -2.29 13.63
CA PRO A 145 -3.98 -1.76 14.80
C PRO A 145 -5.16 -2.66 15.20
N ALA A 146 -5.51 -2.64 16.47
CA ALA A 146 -6.74 -3.26 16.93
C ALA A 146 -7.94 -2.35 16.63
N PHE A 147 -9.05 -2.93 16.18
CA PHE A 147 -10.31 -2.23 15.97
C PHE A 147 -11.49 -3.21 16.06
N ASN A 148 -12.70 -2.66 16.23
CA ASN A 148 -13.91 -3.47 16.21
C ASN A 148 -14.28 -3.83 14.75
N ARG A 149 -14.14 -5.11 14.40
CA ARG A 149 -14.42 -5.58 13.04
C ARG A 149 -15.87 -5.38 12.61
N LYS A 150 -16.83 -5.52 13.53
CA LYS A 150 -18.25 -5.30 13.22
C LYS A 150 -18.52 -3.83 12.88
N ASP A 151 -17.95 -2.90 13.64
CA ASP A 151 -18.07 -1.47 13.34
C ASP A 151 -17.42 -1.14 11.98
N PHE A 152 -16.27 -1.76 11.65
CA PHE A 152 -15.64 -1.60 10.34
C PHE A 152 -16.50 -2.17 9.21
N ASP A 153 -17.05 -3.38 9.35
CA ASP A 153 -17.92 -3.97 8.33
C ASP A 153 -19.22 -3.15 8.13
N GLU A 154 -19.76 -2.54 9.21
CA GLU A 154 -20.88 -1.59 9.13
C GLU A 154 -20.49 -0.31 8.38
N LEU A 155 -19.29 0.21 8.61
CA LEU A 155 -18.74 1.36 7.89
C LEU A 155 -18.61 1.09 6.38
N ILE A 156 -18.03 -0.06 6.01
CA ILE A 156 -17.91 -0.51 4.62
C ILE A 156 -19.29 -0.55 3.94
N LYS A 157 -20.29 -1.17 4.60
CA LYS A 157 -21.66 -1.25 4.08
C LYS A 157 -22.33 0.12 3.93
N ALA A 158 -22.24 0.97 4.96
CA ALA A 158 -22.89 2.28 4.99
C ALA A 158 -22.33 3.24 3.93
N THR A 159 -21.05 3.08 3.60
CA THR A 159 -20.34 3.92 2.62
C THR A 159 -20.27 3.30 1.22
N GLN A 160 -20.72 2.05 1.07
CA GLN A 160 -20.65 1.28 -0.18
C GLN A 160 -19.23 1.28 -0.76
N SER A 161 -18.25 1.02 0.10
CA SER A 161 -16.82 1.01 -0.24
C SER A 161 -16.23 -0.39 -0.12
N ASP A 162 -14.98 -0.55 -0.55
CA ASP A 162 -14.14 -1.73 -0.32
C ASP A 162 -13.13 -1.48 0.81
N PRO A 163 -12.72 -2.49 1.62
CA PRO A 163 -11.68 -2.33 2.63
C PRO A 163 -10.36 -1.70 2.13
N SER A 164 -9.98 -1.93 0.87
CA SER A 164 -8.78 -1.34 0.26
C SER A 164 -8.88 0.19 0.05
N GLU A 165 -10.08 0.75 0.14
CA GLU A 165 -10.29 2.21 0.12
C GLU A 165 -10.09 2.86 1.48
N TRP A 166 -9.70 2.10 2.50
CA TRP A 166 -9.53 2.59 3.86
C TRP A 166 -8.09 2.48 4.33
N GLY A 167 -7.68 3.48 5.09
CA GLY A 167 -6.41 3.49 5.81
C GLY A 167 -6.61 4.09 7.20
N TYR A 168 -5.57 4.03 8.01
CA TYR A 168 -5.59 4.58 9.36
C TYR A 168 -4.38 5.48 9.64
N PRO A 169 -4.55 6.55 10.43
CA PRO A 169 -3.45 7.39 10.88
C PRO A 169 -2.41 6.60 11.68
N VAL A 170 -1.13 6.80 11.36
CA VAL A 170 -0.02 6.21 12.12
C VAL A 170 0.14 6.83 13.51
N SER A 171 -0.41 8.03 13.71
CA SER A 171 -0.49 8.72 15.00
C SER A 171 -1.73 9.63 15.06
N ALA A 172 -2.11 10.06 16.26
CA ALA A 172 -3.09 11.14 16.42
C ALA A 172 -2.47 12.50 16.02
N GLY A 173 -3.32 13.50 15.78
CA GLY A 173 -2.89 14.89 15.58
C GLY A 173 -2.39 15.20 14.18
N ILE A 174 -2.58 14.31 13.21
CA ILE A 174 -2.14 14.53 11.83
C ILE A 174 -2.99 15.62 11.19
N GLU A 175 -2.35 16.69 10.72
CA GLU A 175 -3.01 17.79 10.04
C GLU A 175 -3.47 17.36 8.64
N VAL A 176 -4.70 17.72 8.30
CA VAL A 176 -5.26 17.53 6.95
C VAL A 176 -5.24 18.87 6.25
N HIS A 177 -4.58 18.93 5.10
CA HIS A 177 -4.38 20.15 4.34
C HIS A 177 -5.39 20.29 3.20
N ALA A 178 -5.72 21.52 2.83
CA ALA A 178 -6.62 21.83 1.70
C ALA A 178 -6.03 21.46 0.33
N GLY A 179 -4.70 21.27 0.25
CA GLY A 179 -3.99 20.89 -0.98
C GLY A 179 -2.78 20.00 -0.69
N PRO A 180 -2.21 19.36 -1.73
CA PRO A 180 -1.14 18.34 -1.61
C PRO A 180 0.25 18.96 -1.40
N GLN A 181 0.39 19.84 -0.40
CA GLN A 181 1.64 20.51 -0.04
C GLN A 181 1.63 20.94 1.43
N ALA A 182 2.80 20.96 2.07
CA ALA A 182 2.94 21.14 3.52
C ALA A 182 2.43 22.50 4.03
N ASN A 183 2.52 23.55 3.20
CA ASN A 183 2.10 24.90 3.54
C ASN A 183 0.64 25.22 3.15
N ALA A 184 -0.10 24.25 2.60
CA ALA A 184 -1.51 24.45 2.34
C ALA A 184 -2.27 24.59 3.67
N PRO A 185 -3.35 25.41 3.72
CA PRO A 185 -4.12 25.62 4.94
C PRO A 185 -4.57 24.29 5.57
N VAL A 186 -4.37 24.16 6.88
CA VAL A 186 -4.90 23.06 7.66
C VAL A 186 -6.42 23.23 7.74
N ILE A 187 -7.14 22.22 7.29
CA ILE A 187 -8.58 22.18 7.33
C ILE A 187 -9.07 21.26 8.43
N ASP A 188 -8.43 20.11 8.70
CA ASP A 188 -8.81 19.14 9.76
C ASP A 188 -7.61 18.71 10.59
N THR A 189 -7.91 17.98 11.67
CA THR A 189 -6.91 17.19 12.39
C THR A 189 -7.45 15.78 12.64
N LEU A 190 -6.67 14.76 12.28
CA LEU A 190 -7.06 13.37 12.44
C LEU A 190 -6.86 12.87 13.88
N GLY A 191 -7.87 12.18 14.39
CA GLY A 191 -7.73 11.28 15.55
C GLY A 191 -7.30 9.88 15.12
N LEU A 192 -7.34 8.93 16.05
CA LEU A 192 -7.04 7.51 15.79
C LEU A 192 -8.30 6.79 15.29
N ALA A 193 -8.74 7.10 14.07
CA ALA A 193 -9.87 6.45 13.42
C ALA A 193 -9.61 6.26 11.93
N PHE A 194 -10.27 5.27 11.33
CA PHE A 194 -10.18 5.03 9.88
C PHE A 194 -10.54 6.28 9.06
N VAL A 195 -9.79 6.49 7.99
CA VAL A 195 -10.05 7.48 6.95
C VAL A 195 -10.21 6.79 5.60
N ARG A 196 -11.08 7.33 4.75
CA ARG A 196 -11.21 6.81 3.38
C ARG A 196 -10.13 7.44 2.51
N VAL A 197 -9.30 6.60 1.91
CA VAL A 197 -8.31 6.98 0.90
C VAL A 197 -9.03 7.10 -0.44
N MET A 198 -8.84 8.21 -1.13
CA MET A 198 -9.50 8.50 -2.40
C MET A 198 -8.44 8.58 -3.51
N PRO A 199 -8.17 7.48 -4.23
CA PRO A 199 -7.24 7.52 -5.36
C PRO A 199 -7.65 8.58 -6.37
N GLU A 200 -6.72 9.44 -6.75
CA GLU A 200 -6.93 10.42 -7.80
C GLU A 200 -6.58 9.77 -9.15
N PRO A 201 -7.42 9.92 -10.20
CA PRO A 201 -7.13 9.35 -11.53
C PRO A 201 -5.78 9.83 -12.09
N THR A 202 -5.41 11.07 -11.77
CA THR A 202 -4.10 11.64 -12.04
C THR A 202 -3.59 12.25 -10.73
N PRO A 203 -2.76 11.52 -9.96
CA PRO A 203 -2.18 12.04 -8.74
C PRO A 203 -1.38 13.32 -9.03
N THR A 204 -1.71 14.38 -8.30
CA THR A 204 -1.01 15.67 -8.42
C THR A 204 0.29 15.72 -7.61
N SER A 205 0.50 14.75 -6.73
CA SER A 205 1.70 14.60 -5.90
C SER A 205 1.94 13.13 -5.56
N ALA A 206 3.20 12.72 -5.54
CA ALA A 206 3.61 11.41 -5.03
C ALA A 206 3.78 11.40 -3.49
N ALA A 207 3.88 12.58 -2.86
CA ALA A 207 4.14 12.73 -1.43
C ALA A 207 2.86 12.92 -0.61
N TYR A 208 1.72 13.16 -1.24
CA TYR A 208 0.45 13.39 -0.56
C TYR A 208 -0.63 12.47 -1.12
N VAL A 209 -1.48 12.00 -0.22
CA VAL A 209 -2.65 11.20 -0.55
C VAL A 209 -3.92 11.99 -0.21
N ARG A 210 -4.91 11.90 -1.11
CA ARG A 210 -6.23 12.47 -0.88
C ARG A 210 -7.05 11.55 0.01
N ILE A 211 -7.66 12.12 1.04
CA ILE A 211 -8.50 11.39 1.99
C ILE A 211 -9.85 12.07 2.21
N VAL A 212 -10.78 11.34 2.83
CA VAL A 212 -12.02 11.88 3.40
C VAL A 212 -12.03 11.58 4.90
N THR A 213 -12.10 12.64 5.71
CA THR A 213 -12.16 12.54 7.17
C THR A 213 -13.55 12.07 7.64
N PRO A 214 -13.71 11.62 8.90
CA PRO A 214 -15.02 11.17 9.40
C PRO A 214 -16.11 12.25 9.34
N SER A 215 -15.74 13.53 9.35
CA SER A 215 -16.66 14.65 9.15
C SER A 215 -17.11 14.82 7.69
N GLY A 216 -16.63 13.98 6.78
CA GLY A 216 -16.96 14.01 5.35
C GLY A 216 -16.14 15.00 4.54
N ARG A 217 -15.11 15.62 5.13
CA ARG A 217 -14.29 16.62 4.44
C ARG A 217 -13.16 15.97 3.68
N ALA A 218 -12.98 16.37 2.43
CA ALA A 218 -11.89 15.93 1.59
C ALA A 218 -10.67 16.84 1.77
N GLY A 219 -9.48 16.25 1.87
CA GLY A 219 -8.21 16.97 1.98
C GLY A 219 -7.03 16.06 1.71
N TYR A 220 -5.84 16.52 2.05
CA TYR A 220 -4.58 15.84 1.76
C TYR A 220 -3.76 15.67 3.03
N VAL A 221 -3.09 14.53 3.13
CA VAL A 221 -2.10 14.21 4.17
C VAL A 221 -0.85 13.64 3.50
N SER A 222 0.28 13.65 4.20
CA SER A 222 1.47 12.94 3.70
C SER A 222 1.15 11.45 3.49
N VAL A 223 1.75 10.83 2.45
CA VAL A 223 1.63 9.39 2.23
C VAL A 223 2.11 8.57 3.43
N ASP A 224 3.10 9.07 4.17
CA ASP A 224 3.65 8.40 5.35
C ASP A 224 2.77 8.55 6.61
N ALA A 225 1.72 9.37 6.53
CA ALA A 225 0.83 9.65 7.66
C ALA A 225 -0.29 8.60 7.79
N ILE A 226 -0.57 7.84 6.74
CA ILE A 226 -1.66 6.87 6.66
C ILE A 226 -1.10 5.52 6.27
N ALA A 227 -1.38 4.49 7.06
CA ALA A 227 -1.11 3.11 6.70
C ALA A 227 -2.37 2.45 6.09
N PRO A 228 -2.24 1.62 5.05
CA PRO A 228 -3.35 0.86 4.50
C PRO A 228 -3.83 -0.24 5.45
N VAL A 229 -5.06 -0.72 5.23
CA VAL A 229 -5.56 -1.94 5.89
C VAL A 229 -4.90 -3.17 5.27
N GLY A 230 -4.27 -4.02 6.09
CA GLY A 230 -3.63 -5.25 5.63
C GLY A 230 -2.29 -4.97 4.97
N ASN A 231 -1.32 -4.54 5.77
CA ASN A 231 0.02 -4.18 5.30
C ASN A 231 0.82 -5.41 4.87
N ASP A 232 1.80 -5.18 4.00
CA ASP A 232 2.88 -6.12 3.80
C ASP A 232 3.68 -6.26 5.11
N GLN A 233 3.91 -7.49 5.55
CA GLN A 233 4.52 -7.81 6.83
C GLN A 233 5.71 -8.74 6.69
N LEU A 234 6.76 -8.46 7.45
CA LEU A 234 7.83 -9.40 7.74
C LEU A 234 7.47 -10.19 9.00
N CYS A 235 7.53 -11.52 8.90
CA CYS A 235 7.16 -12.40 9.98
C CYS A 235 8.37 -13.11 10.58
N TYR A 236 8.38 -13.20 11.91
CA TYR A 236 9.46 -13.70 12.72
C TYR A 236 9.01 -14.91 13.52
N VAL A 237 9.90 -15.86 13.70
CA VAL A 237 9.69 -17.08 14.49
C VAL A 237 10.84 -17.25 15.47
N LYS A 238 10.60 -17.96 16.57
CA LYS A 238 11.69 -18.44 17.42
C LYS A 238 12.26 -19.74 16.85
N ASP A 239 13.57 -19.75 16.64
CA ASP A 239 14.37 -20.92 16.29
C ASP A 239 15.35 -21.16 17.44
N GLY A 240 14.96 -22.04 18.38
CA GLY A 240 15.54 -22.08 19.71
C GLY A 240 15.28 -20.78 20.47
N ASP A 241 16.34 -20.19 21.04
CA ASP A 241 16.28 -18.91 21.76
C ASP A 241 16.45 -17.68 20.86
N ALA A 242 16.71 -17.87 19.57
CA ALA A 242 16.94 -16.80 18.62
C ALA A 242 15.69 -16.47 17.81
N TRP A 243 15.44 -15.18 17.60
CA TRP A 243 14.48 -14.73 16.60
C TRP A 243 15.07 -14.82 15.20
N LYS A 244 14.28 -15.31 14.25
CA LYS A 244 14.60 -15.33 12.82
C LYS A 244 13.42 -14.87 11.99
N ILE A 245 13.70 -14.35 10.80
CA ILE A 245 12.69 -14.15 9.76
C ILE A 245 12.21 -15.52 9.29
N GLY A 246 10.94 -15.81 9.55
CA GLY A 246 10.27 -17.05 9.19
C GLY A 246 9.32 -16.91 7.99
N GLY A 247 8.99 -15.67 7.59
CA GLY A 247 8.10 -15.48 6.45
C GLY A 247 7.85 -14.04 6.06
N TYR A 248 7.14 -13.89 4.94
CA TYR A 248 6.67 -12.63 4.40
C TYR A 248 5.19 -12.76 4.01
N ILE A 249 4.41 -11.74 4.32
CA ILE A 249 3.02 -11.59 3.86
C ILE A 249 3.01 -10.32 3.02
N GLY A 250 2.61 -10.40 1.76
CA GLY A 250 2.58 -9.22 0.92
C GLY A 250 2.79 -9.52 -0.55
N GLY A 251 3.02 -8.46 -1.32
CA GLY A 251 3.30 -8.53 -2.74
C GLY A 251 4.65 -9.15 -3.08
N GLY A 252 5.21 -8.72 -4.20
CA GLY A 252 6.55 -9.06 -4.66
C GLY A 252 6.60 -9.12 -6.18
N GLU A 253 7.79 -9.20 -6.77
CA GLU A 253 7.88 -9.24 -8.23
C GLU A 253 7.16 -10.49 -8.77
N PRO A 254 6.42 -10.36 -9.89
CA PRO A 254 6.03 -11.53 -10.68
C PRO A 254 7.31 -12.29 -11.02
N GLN A 255 7.34 -13.59 -10.68
CA GLN A 255 8.42 -14.47 -11.14
C GLN A 255 8.24 -14.85 -12.60
#